data_AF-A0A085FL74-F1
#
_entry.id   AF-A0A085FL74-F1
#
_cell.length_a   1.000
_cell.length_b   1.000
_cell.length_c   1.000
_cell.angle_alpha   90.00
_cell.angle_beta   90.00
_cell.angle_gamma   90.00
#
_symmetry.space_group_name_H-M   'P 1'
#
loop_
_entity.id
_entity.type
_entity.pdbx_description
1 polymer ?
#
loop_
_entity_poly.entity_id
_entity_poly.type
_entity_poly.pdbx_seq_one_letter_code
_entity_poly.pdbx_strand_id
1 'polypeptide(L)'
;MSNGYVALVHKPQAGSTWGITFPDLPGCVSSGANFEEAAFGAVEALAGHVAAIQADGDPVPRARSFFELSEDAAFLAELDEDASPMMVALIPIAAPKERINIMIDRGVLRRVDQAARAEGISRSAFLERAAAAVIVE
;
A
#
# COMPACT_ATOMS: atom_id res chain seq x y z
N MET A 1 -9.30 -7.52 5.25
CA MET A 1 -9.09 -6.36 4.36
C MET A 1 -8.26 -6.86 3.20
N SER A 2 -8.72 -6.63 1.97
CA SER A 2 -7.97 -6.94 0.74
C SER A 2 -6.64 -6.18 0.79
N ASN A 3 -5.52 -6.90 0.75
CA ASN A 3 -4.18 -6.30 0.86
C ASN A 3 -3.70 -5.76 -0.50
N GLY A 4 -4.58 -5.14 -1.29
CA GLY A 4 -4.31 -4.73 -2.67
C GLY A 4 -5.49 -4.09 -3.39
N TYR A 5 -5.22 -3.43 -4.51
CA TYR A 5 -6.16 -2.68 -5.33
C TYR A 5 -6.23 -3.23 -6.75
N VAL A 6 -7.44 -3.27 -7.31
CA VAL A 6 -7.62 -3.62 -8.72
C VAL A 6 -7.08 -2.47 -9.55
N ALA A 7 -6.25 -2.80 -10.52
CA ALA A 7 -5.66 -1.87 -11.47
C ALA A 7 -6.05 -2.28 -12.89
N LEU A 8 -6.02 -1.32 -13.81
CA LEU A 8 -6.19 -1.54 -15.23
C LEU A 8 -4.84 -1.42 -15.92
N VAL A 9 -4.47 -2.46 -16.66
CA VAL A 9 -3.26 -2.51 -17.48
C VAL A 9 -3.62 -2.12 -18.90
N HIS A 10 -3.08 -1.01 -19.36
CA HIS A 10 -3.25 -0.47 -20.72
C HIS A 10 -2.08 -0.91 -21.59
N LYS A 11 -2.39 -1.65 -22.66
CA LYS A 11 -1.40 -2.04 -23.66
C LYS A 11 -0.92 -0.81 -24.44
N PRO A 12 0.36 -0.77 -24.83
CA PRO A 12 0.88 0.32 -25.65
C PRO A 12 0.22 0.31 -27.04
N GLN A 13 -0.36 1.44 -27.43
CA GLN A 13 -0.66 1.78 -28.81
C GLN A 13 0.60 2.29 -29.52
N ALA A 14 0.57 2.40 -30.86
CA ALA A 14 1.74 2.72 -31.68
C ALA A 14 2.56 3.91 -31.14
N GLY A 15 3.76 3.63 -30.60
CA GLY A 15 4.68 4.63 -30.06
C GLY A 15 4.49 5.00 -28.59
N SER A 16 3.62 4.31 -27.84
CA SER A 16 3.39 4.52 -26.41
C SER A 16 4.01 3.41 -25.54
N THR A 17 3.99 3.62 -24.22
CA THR A 17 4.47 2.68 -23.19
C THR A 17 3.31 1.90 -22.57
N TRP A 18 3.63 0.82 -21.86
CA TRP A 18 2.65 0.15 -21.00
C TRP A 18 2.22 1.11 -19.90
N GLY A 19 0.93 1.15 -19.60
CA GLY A 19 0.36 1.99 -18.54
C GLY A 19 -0.42 1.16 -17.53
N ILE A 20 -0.40 1.54 -16.26
CA ILE A 20 -1.22 0.95 -15.20
C ILE A 20 -1.90 2.07 -14.43
N THR A 21 -3.23 1.99 -14.29
CA THR A 21 -4.05 2.96 -13.54
C THR A 21 -4.86 2.25 -12.46
N PHE A 22 -5.23 2.98 -11.41
CA PHE A 22 -6.01 2.46 -10.29
C PHE A 22 -7.37 3.19 -10.20
N PRO A 23 -8.49 2.54 -10.55
CA PRO A 23 -9.82 3.16 -10.52
C PRO A 23 -10.21 3.71 -9.13
N ASP A 24 -9.80 3.03 -8.08
CA ASP A 24 -10.08 3.42 -6.69
C ASP A 24 -9.07 4.41 -6.09
N LEU A 25 -7.97 4.67 -6.81
CA LEU A 25 -6.94 5.62 -6.39
C LEU A 25 -6.61 6.55 -7.58
N PRO A 26 -7.52 7.49 -7.93
CA PRO A 26 -7.30 8.42 -9.03
C PRO A 26 -5.98 9.18 -8.87
N GLY A 27 -5.15 9.17 -9.92
CA GLY A 27 -3.82 9.79 -9.92
C GLY A 27 -2.69 8.85 -9.48
N CYS A 28 -2.98 7.66 -8.95
CA CYS A 28 -2.00 6.59 -8.83
C CYS A 28 -1.81 5.93 -10.20
N VAL A 29 -0.62 6.09 -10.78
CA VAL A 29 -0.30 5.57 -12.12
C VAL A 29 1.11 5.01 -12.17
N SER A 30 1.32 4.03 -13.04
CA SER A 30 2.66 3.55 -13.39
C SER A 30 2.78 3.33 -14.90
N SER A 31 4.01 3.36 -15.41
CA SER A 31 4.27 3.10 -16.82
C SER A 31 5.66 2.49 -17.03
N GLY A 32 5.83 1.70 -18.08
CA GLY A 32 7.10 1.03 -18.39
C GLY A 32 7.26 0.71 -19.87
N ALA A 33 8.49 0.46 -20.31
CA ALA A 33 8.76 0.08 -21.70
C ALA A 33 8.17 -1.31 -22.03
N ASN A 34 8.03 -2.15 -21.00
CA ASN A 34 7.36 -3.44 -21.04
C ASN A 34 6.36 -3.56 -19.87
N PHE A 35 5.58 -4.63 -19.90
CA PHE A 35 4.57 -4.94 -18.89
C PHE A 35 5.19 -5.12 -17.50
N GLU A 36 6.31 -5.84 -17.40
CA GLU A 36 6.98 -6.14 -16.14
C GLU A 36 7.47 -4.87 -15.42
N GLU A 37 8.05 -3.92 -16.17
CA GLU A 37 8.45 -2.62 -15.65
C GLU A 37 7.27 -1.82 -15.13
N ALA A 38 6.16 -1.76 -15.89
CA ALA A 38 4.95 -1.07 -15.46
C ALA A 38 4.34 -1.74 -14.23
N ALA A 39 4.30 -3.07 -14.18
CA ALA A 39 3.76 -3.84 -13.06
C ALA A 39 4.60 -3.68 -11.79
N PHE A 40 5.94 -3.70 -11.90
CA PHE A 40 6.82 -3.44 -10.78
C PHE A 40 6.65 -2.01 -10.26
N GLY A 41 6.64 -1.04 -11.17
CA GLY A 41 6.40 0.36 -10.82
C GLY A 41 5.01 0.59 -10.22
N ALA A 42 3.99 -0.21 -10.57
CA ALA A 42 2.65 -0.09 -9.99
C ALA A 42 2.62 -0.46 -8.51
N VAL A 43 3.44 -1.42 -8.06
CA VAL A 43 3.58 -1.75 -6.63
C VAL A 43 4.16 -0.57 -5.86
N GLU A 44 5.23 0.05 -6.39
CA GLU A 44 5.87 1.21 -5.78
C GLU A 44 4.95 2.44 -5.80
N ALA A 45 4.29 2.72 -6.93
CA ALA A 45 3.34 3.81 -7.08
C ALA A 45 2.18 3.67 -6.11
N LEU A 46 1.60 2.46 -5.98
CA LEU A 46 0.53 2.18 -5.05
C LEU A 46 0.94 2.45 -3.60
N ALA A 47 2.11 1.92 -3.19
CA ALA A 47 2.59 2.08 -1.84
C ALA A 47 2.91 3.55 -1.50
N GLY A 48 3.57 4.27 -2.43
CA GLY A 48 3.89 5.68 -2.27
C GLY A 48 2.64 6.57 -2.25
N HIS A 49 1.66 6.29 -3.11
CA HIS A 49 0.42 7.06 -3.18
C HIS A 49 -0.40 6.91 -1.90
N VAL A 50 -0.56 5.67 -1.39
CA VAL A 50 -1.23 5.44 -0.11
C VAL A 50 -0.48 6.10 1.06
N ALA A 51 0.85 6.02 1.08
CA ALA A 51 1.65 6.68 2.11
C ALA A 51 1.51 8.21 2.08
N ALA A 52 1.39 8.82 0.88
CA ALA A 52 1.16 10.25 0.74
C ALA A 52 -0.21 10.67 1.29
N ILE A 53 -1.29 9.95 0.93
CA ILE A 53 -2.64 10.18 1.46
C ILE A 53 -2.63 10.13 2.99
N GLN A 54 -1.97 9.12 3.56
CA GLN A 54 -1.84 8.99 5.02
C GLN A 54 -1.03 10.13 5.66
N ALA A 55 0.05 10.57 5.01
CA ALA A 55 0.88 11.67 5.50
C ALA A 55 0.13 13.01 5.51
N ASP A 56 -0.80 13.20 4.58
CA ASP A 56 -1.66 14.38 4.51
C ASP A 56 -2.85 14.32 5.51
N GLY A 57 -3.02 13.18 6.20
CA GLY A 57 -4.11 12.96 7.15
C GLY A 57 -5.46 12.62 6.50
N ASP A 58 -5.45 12.32 5.20
CA ASP A 58 -6.64 11.99 4.43
C ASP A 58 -7.02 10.50 4.59
N PRO A 59 -8.33 10.18 4.51
CA PRO A 59 -8.77 8.80 4.57
C PRO A 59 -8.36 8.05 3.30
N VAL A 60 -7.63 6.94 3.45
CA VAL A 60 -7.27 6.06 2.34
C VAL A 60 -8.54 5.46 1.72
N PRO A 61 -8.76 5.62 0.40
CA PRO A 61 -9.92 5.04 -0.28
C PRO A 61 -10.05 3.54 -0.06
N ARG A 62 -11.27 3.02 -0.01
CA ARG A 62 -11.47 1.57 0.14
C ARG A 62 -11.15 0.85 -1.16
N ALA A 63 -10.31 -0.19 -1.09
CA ALA A 63 -10.13 -1.13 -2.21
C ALA A 63 -11.43 -1.93 -2.46
N ARG A 64 -12.12 -1.62 -3.56
CA ARG A 64 -13.26 -2.42 -4.05
C ARG A 64 -12.75 -3.74 -4.63
N SER A 65 -13.57 -4.78 -4.48
CA SER A 65 -13.33 -6.05 -5.17
C SER A 65 -13.57 -5.90 -6.68
N PHE A 66 -13.04 -6.83 -7.46
CA PHE A 66 -13.32 -6.88 -8.89
C PHE A 66 -14.83 -6.95 -9.20
N PHE A 67 -15.61 -7.70 -8.40
CA PHE A 67 -17.06 -7.79 -8.59
C PHE A 67 -17.77 -6.46 -8.34
N GLU A 68 -17.40 -5.74 -7.28
CA GLU A 68 -17.94 -4.40 -7.01
C GLU A 68 -17.58 -3.40 -8.11
N LEU A 69 -16.37 -3.50 -8.67
CA LEU A 69 -15.95 -2.68 -9.81
C LEU A 69 -16.69 -3.05 -11.10
N SER A 70 -16.98 -4.34 -11.32
CA SER A 70 -17.70 -4.79 -12.52
C SER A 70 -19.16 -4.32 -12.58
N GLU A 71 -19.71 -3.78 -11.48
CA GLU A 71 -21.02 -3.14 -11.45
C GLU A 71 -20.94 -1.63 -11.77
N ASP A 72 -19.74 -1.06 -11.84
CA ASP A 72 -19.50 0.36 -12.11
C ASP A 72 -19.34 0.62 -13.62
N ALA A 73 -20.24 1.42 -14.19
CA ALA A 73 -20.23 1.77 -15.60
C ALA A 73 -18.96 2.53 -16.02
N ALA A 74 -18.34 3.32 -15.12
CA ALA A 74 -17.09 4.02 -15.44
C ALA A 74 -15.94 3.03 -15.58
N PHE A 75 -15.84 2.06 -14.68
CA PHE A 75 -14.84 0.99 -14.75
C PHE A 75 -15.02 0.13 -16.00
N LEU A 76 -16.26 -0.25 -16.33
CA LEU A 76 -16.56 -1.01 -17.55
C LEU A 76 -16.26 -0.24 -18.83
N ALA A 77 -16.42 1.09 -18.83
CA ALA A 77 -16.07 1.92 -19.99
C ALA A 77 -14.56 2.01 -20.21
N GLU A 78 -13.75 1.88 -19.15
CA GLU A 78 -12.29 1.82 -19.23
C GLU A 78 -11.76 0.41 -19.54
N LEU A 79 -12.57 -0.63 -19.35
CA LEU A 79 -12.29 -2.00 -19.77
C LEU A 79 -12.63 -2.19 -21.26
N ASP A 80 -11.70 -1.78 -22.13
CA ASP A 80 -11.78 -2.04 -23.57
C ASP A 80 -10.89 -3.24 -24.00
N GLU A 81 -10.66 -3.44 -25.30
CA GLU A 81 -9.83 -4.53 -25.82
C GLU A 81 -8.32 -4.39 -25.44
N ASP A 82 -7.90 -3.17 -25.11
CA ASP A 82 -6.52 -2.81 -24.79
C ASP A 82 -6.26 -2.72 -23.28
N ALA A 83 -7.32 -2.75 -22.46
CA ALA A 83 -7.26 -2.73 -21.01
C ALA A 83 -7.56 -4.11 -20.37
N SER A 84 -6.67 -4.58 -19.50
CA SER A 84 -6.86 -5.82 -18.72
C SER A 84 -6.82 -5.56 -17.22
N PRO A 85 -7.73 -6.13 -16.42
CA PRO A 85 -7.71 -5.94 -14.97
C PRO A 85 -6.59 -6.80 -14.33
N MET A 86 -5.93 -6.24 -13.33
CA MET A 86 -4.87 -6.87 -12.54
C MET A 86 -5.09 -6.58 -11.05
N MET A 87 -4.73 -7.53 -10.19
CA MET A 87 -4.62 -7.29 -8.75
C MET A 87 -3.20 -6.85 -8.40
N VAL A 88 -3.04 -5.66 -7.80
CA VAL A 88 -1.74 -5.19 -7.29
C VAL A 88 -1.76 -5.20 -5.77
N ALA A 89 -0.81 -5.89 -5.16
CA ALA A 89 -0.70 -5.94 -3.71
C ALA A 89 -0.21 -4.60 -3.16
N LEU A 90 -0.88 -4.09 -2.14
CA LEU A 90 -0.39 -2.97 -1.35
C LEU A 90 0.69 -3.52 -0.40
N ILE A 91 1.94 -3.17 -0.68
CA ILE A 91 3.09 -3.48 0.18
C ILE A 91 3.47 -2.16 0.86
N PRO A 92 3.15 -1.97 2.16
CA PRO A 92 3.43 -0.71 2.83
C PRO A 92 4.92 -0.39 2.80
N ILE A 93 5.27 0.83 2.40
CA ILE A 93 6.62 1.36 2.63
C ILE A 93 6.72 1.60 4.13
N ALA A 94 7.66 0.90 4.78
CA ALA A 94 7.89 1.13 6.19
C ALA A 94 8.24 2.60 6.42
N ALA A 95 7.43 3.28 7.25
CA ALA A 95 7.72 4.66 7.63
C ALA A 95 9.16 4.76 8.17
N PRO A 96 9.88 5.86 7.87
CA PRO A 96 11.23 6.05 8.35
C PRO A 96 11.24 5.94 9.88
N LYS A 97 12.12 5.10 10.42
CA LYS A 97 12.24 4.89 11.86
C LYS A 97 13.24 5.86 12.46
N GLU A 98 12.81 6.63 13.45
CA GLU A 98 13.71 7.49 14.21
C GLU A 98 14.35 6.73 15.39
N ARG A 99 15.67 6.85 15.55
CA ARG A 99 16.38 6.24 16.67
C ARG A 99 16.39 7.18 17.87
N ILE A 100 15.61 6.84 18.88
CA ILE A 100 15.57 7.57 20.15
C ILE A 100 16.41 6.89 21.24
N ASN A 101 16.95 7.69 22.17
CA ASN A 101 17.57 7.21 23.41
C ASN A 101 16.65 7.52 24.59
N ILE A 102 16.25 6.49 25.35
CA ILE A 102 15.32 6.63 26.48
C ILE A 102 15.81 5.84 27.70
N MET A 103 15.45 6.30 28.89
CA MET A 103 15.65 5.55 30.14
C MET A 103 14.37 4.75 30.44
N ILE A 104 14.51 3.46 30.71
CA ILE A 104 13.41 2.54 31.05
C ILE A 104 13.80 1.71 32.26
N ASP A 105 12.84 1.42 33.14
CA ASP A 105 13.04 0.49 34.26
C ASP A 105 13.52 -0.89 33.78
N ARG A 106 14.52 -1.45 34.48
CA ARG A 106 15.15 -2.73 34.08
C ARG A 106 14.18 -3.91 34.16
N GLY A 107 13.21 -3.88 35.06
CA GLY A 107 12.16 -4.89 35.15
C GLY A 107 11.19 -4.81 33.96
N VAL A 108 10.75 -3.60 33.62
CA VAL A 108 9.89 -3.34 32.47
C VAL A 108 10.58 -3.73 31.16
N LEU A 109 11.84 -3.33 30.95
CA LEU A 109 12.59 -3.66 29.73
C LEU A 109 12.69 -5.17 29.49
N ARG A 110 12.93 -5.96 30.55
CA ARG A 110 12.98 -7.43 30.45
C ARG A 110 11.64 -8.03 30.02
N ARG A 111 10.52 -7.51 30.55
CA ARG A 111 9.17 -7.98 30.19
C ARG A 111 8.84 -7.64 28.73
N VAL A 112 9.21 -6.44 28.28
CA VAL A 112 9.07 -6.03 26.87
C VAL A 112 9.86 -6.96 25.95
N ASP A 113 11.13 -7.24 26.27
CA ASP A 113 11.97 -8.14 25.47
C ASP A 113 11.41 -9.56 25.38
N GLN A 114 10.88 -10.07 26.49
CA GLN A 114 10.25 -11.39 26.53
C GLN A 114 8.99 -11.44 25.67
N ALA A 115 8.13 -10.43 25.76
CA ALA A 115 6.91 -10.35 24.97
C ALA A 115 7.21 -10.21 23.46
N ALA A 116 8.14 -9.32 23.08
CA ALA A 116 8.56 -9.16 21.69
C ALA A 116 9.10 -10.47 21.09
N ARG A 117 9.94 -11.21 21.84
CA ARG A 117 10.46 -12.51 21.40
C ARG A 117 9.39 -13.58 21.26
N ALA A 118 8.43 -13.63 22.18
CA ALA A 118 7.32 -14.59 22.13
C ALA A 118 6.47 -14.41 20.86
N GLU A 119 6.44 -13.20 20.31
CA GLU A 119 5.72 -12.85 19.08
C GLU A 119 6.60 -12.82 17.82
N GLY A 120 7.90 -13.06 17.95
CA GLY A 120 8.83 -13.02 16.81
C GLY A 120 9.07 -11.61 16.24
N ILE A 121 8.84 -10.56 17.02
CA ILE A 121 9.05 -9.15 16.61
C ILE A 121 10.20 -8.49 17.37
N SER A 122 10.67 -7.34 16.88
CA SER A 122 11.70 -6.55 17.56
C SER A 122 11.14 -5.80 18.77
N ARG A 123 12.02 -5.41 19.70
CA ARG A 123 11.66 -4.54 20.84
C ARG A 123 10.99 -3.24 20.38
N SER A 124 11.54 -2.59 19.34
CA SER A 124 10.98 -1.35 18.81
C SER A 124 9.58 -1.55 18.24
N ALA A 125 9.35 -2.62 17.46
CA ALA A 125 8.02 -2.93 16.93
C ALA A 125 7.00 -3.20 18.05
N PHE A 126 7.41 -3.90 19.13
CA PHE A 126 6.55 -4.11 20.28
C PHE A 126 6.18 -2.79 20.98
N LEU A 127 7.16 -1.91 21.21
CA LEU A 127 6.95 -0.61 21.84
C LEU A 127 6.09 0.32 20.97
N GLU A 128 6.33 0.35 19.67
CA GLU A 128 5.53 1.11 18.69
C GLU A 128 4.06 0.67 18.77
N ARG A 129 3.79 -0.64 18.72
CA ARG A 129 2.42 -1.16 18.80
C ARG A 129 1.74 -0.86 20.14
N ALA A 130 2.48 -0.96 21.24
CA ALA A 130 1.96 -0.62 22.57
C ALA A 130 1.61 0.87 22.69
N ALA A 131 2.42 1.76 22.09
CA ALA A 131 2.13 3.19 22.03
C ALA A 131 0.92 3.49 21.13
N ALA A 132 0.83 2.87 19.95
CA ALA A 132 -0.29 3.03 19.04
C ALA A 132 -1.64 2.62 19.65
N ALA A 133 -1.63 1.68 20.62
CA ALA A 133 -2.85 1.27 21.32
C ALA A 133 -3.42 2.33 22.29
N VAL A 134 -2.64 3.36 22.63
CA VAL A 134 -3.04 4.41 23.60
C VAL A 134 -2.99 5.82 23.03
N ILE A 135 -2.27 6.04 21.92
CA ILE A 135 -2.33 7.30 21.18
C ILE A 135 -3.69 7.37 20.49
N VAL A 136 -4.51 8.33 20.88
CA VAL A 136 -5.76 8.67 20.19
C VAL A 136 -5.42 9.77 19.19
N GLU A 137 -5.65 9.50 17.92
CA GLU A 137 -5.64 10.52 16.85
C GLU A 137 -6.89 11.42 16.93
#